data_AF-A0A3M1AS54-F1
#
_entry.id   AF-A0A3M1AS54-F1
#
_cell.length_a   1.000
_cell.length_b   1.000
_cell.length_c   1.000
_cell.angle_alpha   90.00
_cell.angle_beta   90.00
_cell.angle_gamma   90.00
#
_symmetry.space_group_name_H-M   'P 1'
#
loop_
_entity.id
_entity.type
_entity.pdbx_description
1 polymer ?
#
loop_
_entity_poly.entity_id
_entity_poly.type
_entity_poly.pdbx_seq_one_letter_code
_entity_poly.pdbx_strand_id
1 'polypeptide(L)'
;MRRRIGCFFIALLGGGLILVPAASAFWIVGQTVHQDITREALEGLVSDATLQRIVTANAQTDIEEQDLHAAHFDSESFEAGGARLRELLEETVRKAAGRDEVGATSAFGRALHTLQDFYAHSTWVGRHCIEGEPNDFPIHPDIFGIANPDPTFPCILEKGPMEGYEDPFAVTTGYYPDDTTPPGKCSHAELNKDCTKEGGLENGPIPSCPRSGETCNGESFHEIAKALAVEHTRAFYDLLLETIRAEYPDDAEEIIEFFNGGSVVCATVEGGRGTTILLPALLVFTLPLLLRRRLGMG
;
A
#
# COMPACT_ATOMS: atom_id res chain seq x y z
N MET A 1 -17.41 29.78 -59.80
CA MET A 1 -17.35 28.97 -61.04
C MET A 1 -16.30 27.88 -60.82
N ARG A 2 -16.65 26.57 -60.93
CA ARG A 2 -15.80 25.37 -60.67
C ARG A 2 -15.26 25.28 -59.22
N ARG A 3 -15.59 24.33 -58.33
CA ARG A 3 -15.91 22.88 -58.35
C ARG A 3 -14.80 21.97 -58.91
N ARG A 4 -14.26 21.11 -58.03
CA ARG A 4 -13.93 19.65 -58.10
C ARG A 4 -13.00 19.33 -56.91
N ILE A 5 -12.89 18.13 -56.31
CA ILE A 5 -13.69 16.90 -56.15
C ILE A 5 -13.22 16.31 -54.80
N GLY A 6 -14.09 15.64 -54.03
CA GLY A 6 -13.69 15.03 -52.75
C GLY A 6 -13.25 13.57 -52.87
N CYS A 7 -12.65 13.05 -51.78
CA CYS A 7 -12.58 11.62 -51.48
C CYS A 7 -13.13 11.40 -50.08
N PHE A 8 -14.30 10.76 -49.98
CA PHE A 8 -14.76 10.12 -48.75
C PHE A 8 -14.02 8.80 -48.60
N PHE A 9 -13.59 8.46 -47.39
CA PHE A 9 -13.46 7.07 -46.98
C PHE A 9 -14.48 6.79 -45.87
N ILE A 10 -15.61 6.21 -46.28
CA ILE A 10 -16.52 5.50 -45.39
C ILE A 10 -15.88 4.11 -45.19
N ALA A 11 -15.35 3.85 -44.01
CA ALA A 11 -15.09 2.48 -43.58
C ALA A 11 -16.40 1.91 -43.03
N LEU A 12 -16.92 0.86 -43.68
CA LEU A 12 -18.19 0.23 -43.34
C LEU A 12 -18.13 -0.44 -41.96
N LEU A 13 -19.21 -0.29 -41.20
CA LEU A 13 -19.50 -1.07 -40.01
C LEU A 13 -19.62 -2.57 -40.38
N GLY A 14 -18.54 -3.32 -40.21
CA GLY A 14 -18.54 -4.77 -40.21
C GLY A 14 -18.85 -5.29 -38.80
N GLY A 15 -19.98 -5.98 -38.63
CA GLY A 15 -20.40 -6.48 -37.33
C GLY A 15 -19.44 -7.51 -36.74
N GLY A 16 -18.93 -7.24 -35.55
CA GLY A 16 -18.12 -8.15 -34.77
C GLY A 16 -18.03 -7.61 -33.33
N LEU A 17 -18.94 -8.05 -32.47
CA LEU A 17 -18.85 -7.79 -31.04
C LEU A 17 -17.71 -8.65 -30.48
N ILE A 18 -16.47 -8.14 -30.59
CA ILE A 18 -15.33 -8.73 -29.91
C ILE A 18 -15.50 -8.40 -28.42
N LEU A 19 -16.07 -9.35 -27.69
CA LEU A 19 -15.94 -9.42 -26.23
C LEU A 19 -14.47 -9.69 -25.91
N VAL A 20 -13.67 -8.63 -25.87
CA VAL A 20 -12.35 -8.67 -25.24
C VAL A 20 -12.62 -8.90 -23.74
N PRO A 21 -12.05 -9.95 -23.11
CA PRO A 21 -12.17 -10.11 -21.66
C PRO A 21 -11.56 -8.89 -20.97
N ALA A 22 -12.19 -8.41 -19.91
CA ALA A 22 -11.87 -7.14 -19.23
C ALA A 22 -10.58 -7.19 -18.39
N ALA A 23 -9.46 -7.62 -18.99
CA ALA A 23 -8.16 -7.85 -18.37
C ALA A 23 -7.04 -6.97 -18.97
N SER A 24 -7.37 -5.99 -19.81
CA SER A 24 -6.38 -5.23 -20.60
C SER A 24 -6.65 -3.71 -20.67
N ALA A 25 -7.19 -3.11 -19.62
CA ALA A 25 -7.52 -1.68 -19.56
C ALA A 25 -7.25 -1.00 -18.19
N PHE A 26 -6.48 -1.63 -17.30
CA PHE A 26 -6.09 -1.07 -15.99
C PHE A 26 -4.69 -0.41 -15.99
N TRP A 27 -4.26 0.09 -17.14
CA TRP A 27 -3.07 0.95 -17.26
C TRP A 27 -3.52 2.42 -17.35
N ILE A 28 -3.94 2.97 -16.21
CA ILE A 28 -4.11 4.42 -16.01
C ILE A 28 -2.86 4.92 -15.27
N VAL A 29 -2.45 6.15 -15.56
CA VAL A 29 -1.05 6.61 -15.46
C VAL A 29 -0.75 7.29 -14.12
N GLY A 30 0.26 6.77 -13.40
CA GLY A 30 0.77 7.28 -12.12
C GLY A 30 0.05 6.69 -10.90
N GLN A 31 0.71 6.18 -9.85
CA GLN A 31 2.13 5.88 -9.65
C GLN A 31 2.40 4.36 -9.55
N THR A 32 3.50 3.85 -10.13
CA THR A 32 3.81 2.41 -10.05
C THR A 32 4.40 1.99 -8.70
N VAL A 33 4.98 2.93 -7.94
CA VAL A 33 5.82 2.60 -6.78
C VAL A 33 5.03 2.08 -5.60
N HIS A 34 3.86 2.65 -5.27
CA HIS A 34 2.96 2.11 -4.23
C HIS A 34 2.44 0.71 -4.58
N GLN A 35 2.14 0.48 -5.86
CA GLN A 35 1.77 -0.84 -6.37
C GLN A 35 2.94 -1.83 -6.24
N ASP A 36 4.16 -1.41 -6.54
CA ASP A 36 5.35 -2.25 -6.48
C ASP A 36 5.78 -2.54 -5.03
N ILE A 37 5.66 -1.58 -4.11
CA ILE A 37 5.80 -1.80 -2.66
C ILE A 37 4.79 -2.86 -2.20
N THR A 38 3.53 -2.71 -2.59
CA THR A 38 2.46 -3.64 -2.22
C THR A 38 2.70 -5.04 -2.78
N ARG A 39 3.19 -5.17 -4.03
CA ARG A 39 3.61 -6.46 -4.62
C ARG A 39 4.76 -7.07 -3.85
N GLU A 40 5.86 -6.33 -3.66
CA GLU A 40 7.07 -6.81 -3.01
C GLU A 40 6.85 -7.20 -1.53
N ALA A 41 5.93 -6.51 -0.84
CA ALA A 41 5.59 -6.83 0.53
C ALA A 41 4.75 -8.10 0.67
N LEU A 42 3.81 -8.36 -0.27
CA LEU A 42 2.76 -9.38 -0.12
C LEU A 42 2.86 -10.57 -1.08
N GLU A 43 3.80 -10.58 -2.02
CA GLU A 43 4.02 -11.70 -2.95
C GLU A 43 4.23 -13.03 -2.20
N GLY A 44 3.44 -14.04 -2.54
CA GLY A 44 3.46 -15.36 -1.90
C GLY A 44 2.80 -15.44 -0.51
N LEU A 45 2.39 -14.31 0.10
CA LEU A 45 1.61 -14.30 1.34
C LEU A 45 0.10 -14.42 1.09
N VAL A 46 -0.35 -13.89 -0.05
CA VAL A 46 -1.74 -13.96 -0.53
C VAL A 46 -1.79 -14.48 -1.97
N SER A 47 -2.95 -14.93 -2.44
CA SER A 47 -3.14 -15.36 -3.84
C SER A 47 -2.92 -14.21 -4.83
N ASP A 48 -2.48 -14.49 -6.05
CA ASP A 48 -2.31 -13.50 -7.13
C ASP A 48 -3.57 -12.65 -7.36
N ALA A 49 -4.76 -13.26 -7.21
CA ALA A 49 -6.05 -12.59 -7.36
C ALA A 49 -6.30 -11.61 -6.19
N THR A 50 -6.04 -12.02 -4.96
CA THR A 50 -6.08 -11.16 -3.76
C THR A 50 -5.08 -10.01 -3.91
N LEU A 51 -3.84 -10.30 -4.30
CA LEU A 51 -2.79 -9.30 -4.47
C LEU A 51 -3.18 -8.25 -5.51
N GLN A 52 -3.68 -8.68 -6.68
CA GLN A 52 -4.12 -7.75 -7.72
C GLN A 52 -5.27 -6.85 -7.24
N ARG A 53 -6.20 -7.35 -6.41
CA ARG A 53 -7.26 -6.50 -5.82
C ARG A 53 -6.69 -5.45 -4.89
N ILE A 54 -5.83 -5.83 -3.96
CA ILE A 54 -5.19 -4.91 -3.00
C ILE A 54 -4.39 -3.83 -3.74
N VAL A 55 -3.57 -4.24 -4.73
CA VAL A 55 -2.79 -3.34 -5.59
C VAL A 55 -3.66 -2.40 -6.42
N THR A 56 -4.83 -2.85 -6.87
CA THR A 56 -5.76 -2.00 -7.61
C THR A 56 -6.40 -0.96 -6.69
N ALA A 57 -6.86 -1.37 -5.50
CA ALA A 57 -7.46 -0.47 -4.52
C ALA A 57 -6.46 0.53 -3.92
N ASN A 58 -5.21 0.12 -3.72
CA ASN A 58 -4.08 0.98 -3.39
C ASN A 58 -3.97 2.14 -4.40
N ALA A 59 -3.74 1.84 -5.69
CA ALA A 59 -3.64 2.87 -6.74
C ALA A 59 -4.95 3.63 -7.04
N GLN A 60 -6.13 3.10 -6.68
CA GLN A 60 -7.38 3.86 -6.80
C GLN A 60 -7.47 4.99 -5.76
N THR A 61 -6.71 4.94 -4.66
CA THR A 61 -6.72 5.98 -3.60
C THR A 61 -6.38 7.35 -4.17
N ASP A 62 -5.34 7.46 -5.01
CA ASP A 62 -4.92 8.70 -5.71
C ASP A 62 -6.02 9.34 -6.57
N ILE A 63 -7.03 8.57 -6.99
CA ILE A 63 -8.09 9.00 -7.91
C ILE A 63 -9.41 9.24 -7.16
N GLU A 64 -9.74 8.34 -6.23
CA GLU A 64 -11.02 8.34 -5.51
C GLU A 64 -10.97 9.19 -4.22
N GLU A 65 -9.78 9.42 -3.69
CA GLU A 65 -9.54 10.13 -2.42
C GLU A 65 -8.49 11.26 -2.53
N GLN A 66 -8.17 11.73 -3.75
CA GLN A 66 -7.17 12.76 -4.06
C GLN A 66 -7.17 13.99 -3.12
N ASP A 67 -8.36 14.52 -2.80
CA ASP A 67 -8.51 15.73 -1.96
C ASP A 67 -8.54 15.42 -0.45
N LEU A 68 -8.41 14.15 -0.04
CA LEU A 68 -8.43 13.70 1.36
C LEU A 68 -7.00 13.62 1.89
N HIS A 69 -6.50 14.70 2.50
CA HIS A 69 -5.14 14.75 3.04
C HIS A 69 -4.76 13.57 3.94
N ALA A 70 -5.72 13.08 4.75
CA ALA A 70 -5.52 11.91 5.61
C ALA A 70 -5.23 10.61 4.82
N ALA A 71 -5.67 10.50 3.57
CA ALA A 71 -5.34 9.38 2.69
C ALA A 71 -3.89 9.43 2.18
N HIS A 72 -3.29 10.62 2.16
CA HIS A 72 -1.97 10.92 1.60
C HIS A 72 -0.93 11.40 2.63
N PHE A 73 -1.31 11.39 3.92
CA PHE A 73 -0.59 12.07 5.02
C PHE A 73 -0.25 13.55 4.76
N ASP A 74 -0.88 14.20 3.78
CA ASP A 74 -0.58 15.57 3.38
C ASP A 74 -0.93 16.61 4.44
N SER A 75 -0.38 17.82 4.26
CA SER A 75 -0.76 19.04 4.98
C SER A 75 -0.76 18.88 6.51
N GLU A 76 0.18 18.08 7.03
CA GLU A 76 0.38 17.75 8.44
C GLU A 76 -0.82 17.06 9.11
N SER A 77 -1.65 16.35 8.34
CA SER A 77 -2.87 15.65 8.80
C SER A 77 -2.61 14.32 9.54
N PHE A 78 -1.51 14.22 10.30
CA PHE A 78 -1.01 13.00 10.92
C PHE A 78 -2.01 12.26 11.81
N GLU A 79 -2.70 12.96 12.71
CA GLU A 79 -3.73 12.36 13.59
C GLU A 79 -4.87 11.73 12.77
N ALA A 80 -5.25 12.37 11.66
CA ALA A 80 -6.29 11.88 10.77
C ALA A 80 -5.81 10.70 9.91
N GLY A 81 -4.55 10.71 9.46
CA GLY A 81 -3.91 9.56 8.80
C GLY A 81 -3.81 8.35 9.71
N GLY A 82 -3.33 8.53 10.95
CA GLY A 82 -3.25 7.47 11.95
C GLY A 82 -4.63 6.92 12.38
N ALA A 83 -5.63 7.80 12.49
CA ALA A 83 -7.02 7.38 12.69
C ALA A 83 -7.57 6.56 11.50
N ARG A 84 -7.34 7.03 10.27
CA ARG A 84 -7.74 6.35 9.04
C ARG A 84 -7.11 4.96 8.92
N LEU A 85 -5.81 4.81 9.21
CA LEU A 85 -5.13 3.51 9.20
C LEU A 85 -5.81 2.52 10.16
N ARG A 86 -6.20 2.97 11.36
CA ARG A 86 -6.95 2.16 12.34
C ARG A 86 -8.34 1.78 11.82
N GLU A 87 -9.09 2.76 11.30
CA GLU A 87 -10.44 2.55 10.79
C GLU A 87 -10.48 1.56 9.61
N LEU A 88 -9.52 1.64 8.69
CA LEU A 88 -9.40 0.74 7.54
C LEU A 88 -8.89 -0.65 7.91
N LEU A 89 -8.02 -0.77 8.92
CA LEU A 89 -7.63 -2.06 9.50
C LEU A 89 -8.86 -2.77 10.08
N GLU A 90 -9.61 -2.10 10.95
CA GLU A 90 -10.85 -2.64 11.51
C GLU A 90 -11.91 -2.94 10.44
N GLU A 91 -12.03 -2.11 9.39
CA GLU A 91 -12.91 -2.40 8.26
C GLU A 91 -12.47 -3.69 7.55
N THR A 92 -11.18 -3.83 7.24
CA THR A 92 -10.63 -5.05 6.62
C THR A 92 -10.95 -6.29 7.43
N VAL A 93 -10.73 -6.25 8.75
CA VAL A 93 -11.05 -7.34 9.69
C VAL A 93 -12.55 -7.70 9.64
N ARG A 94 -13.44 -6.72 9.82
CA ARG A 94 -14.89 -6.93 9.79
C ARG A 94 -15.39 -7.46 8.44
N LYS A 95 -14.80 -6.99 7.34
CA LYS A 95 -15.13 -7.40 5.97
C LYS A 95 -14.66 -8.82 5.66
N ALA A 96 -13.45 -9.20 6.09
CA ALA A 96 -12.93 -10.55 5.96
C ALA A 96 -13.80 -11.56 6.75
N ALA A 97 -14.13 -11.23 8.01
CA ALA A 97 -15.03 -12.03 8.84
C ALA A 97 -16.44 -12.15 8.20
N GLY A 98 -16.93 -11.07 7.60
CA GLY A 98 -18.20 -11.04 6.85
C GLY A 98 -18.18 -11.72 5.48
N ARG A 99 -17.06 -12.34 5.07
CA ARG A 99 -16.84 -12.95 3.75
C ARG A 99 -17.01 -11.98 2.56
N ASP A 100 -16.73 -10.70 2.76
CA ASP A 100 -16.73 -9.66 1.73
C ASP A 100 -15.30 -9.45 1.19
N GLU A 101 -14.89 -10.31 0.26
CA GLU A 101 -13.56 -10.29 -0.39
C GLU A 101 -13.26 -8.92 -1.01
N VAL A 102 -14.25 -8.32 -1.67
CA VAL A 102 -14.12 -7.03 -2.37
C VAL A 102 -13.91 -5.91 -1.35
N GLY A 103 -14.76 -5.85 -0.32
CA GLY A 103 -14.65 -4.85 0.74
C GLY A 103 -13.34 -4.97 1.53
N ALA A 104 -12.94 -6.20 1.89
CA ALA A 104 -11.73 -6.42 2.68
C ALA A 104 -10.46 -6.03 1.91
N THR A 105 -10.31 -6.48 0.67
CA THR A 105 -9.15 -6.13 -0.16
C THR A 105 -9.13 -4.65 -0.56
N SER A 106 -10.30 -4.02 -0.70
CA SER A 106 -10.42 -2.57 -0.97
C SER A 106 -10.01 -1.72 0.24
N ALA A 107 -10.52 -2.02 1.44
CA ALA A 107 -10.13 -1.32 2.66
C ALA A 107 -8.64 -1.49 2.95
N PHE A 108 -8.09 -2.69 2.77
CA PHE A 108 -6.67 -2.96 3.00
C PHE A 108 -5.77 -2.21 2.00
N GLY A 109 -6.09 -2.23 0.70
CA GLY A 109 -5.32 -1.49 -0.31
C GLY A 109 -5.27 0.02 -0.04
N ARG A 110 -6.41 0.61 0.37
CA ARG A 110 -6.51 2.02 0.78
C ARG A 110 -5.70 2.33 2.05
N ALA A 111 -5.62 1.39 2.99
CA ALA A 111 -4.77 1.53 4.18
C ALA A 111 -3.29 1.51 3.80
N LEU A 112 -2.89 0.58 2.94
CA LEU A 112 -1.52 0.47 2.46
C LEU A 112 -1.07 1.71 1.68
N HIS A 113 -1.95 2.31 0.87
CA HIS A 113 -1.64 3.56 0.18
C HIS A 113 -1.25 4.67 1.17
N THR A 114 -2.12 4.91 2.16
CA THR A 114 -1.87 5.86 3.25
C THR A 114 -0.61 5.52 4.04
N LEU A 115 -0.34 4.25 4.30
CA LEU A 115 0.87 3.81 5.01
C LEU A 115 2.16 4.11 4.23
N GLN A 116 2.10 3.99 2.91
CA GLN A 116 3.23 4.20 2.00
C GLN A 116 3.48 5.71 1.80
N ASP A 117 2.41 6.50 1.67
CA ASP A 117 2.46 7.96 1.52
C ASP A 117 3.16 8.66 2.70
N PHE A 118 3.05 8.12 3.92
CA PHE A 118 3.81 8.61 5.07
C PHE A 118 5.33 8.68 4.79
N TYR A 119 5.92 7.65 4.17
CA TYR A 119 7.35 7.66 3.85
C TYR A 119 7.65 8.48 2.59
N ALA A 120 6.74 8.47 1.61
CA ALA A 120 6.85 9.22 0.37
C ALA A 120 6.81 10.74 0.58
N HIS A 121 5.95 11.25 1.46
CA HIS A 121 5.62 12.69 1.59
C HIS A 121 5.92 13.33 2.94
N SER A 122 6.48 12.59 3.92
CA SER A 122 7.00 13.18 5.17
C SER A 122 8.51 13.48 5.13
N THR A 123 8.99 14.18 6.15
CA THR A 123 10.41 14.37 6.43
C THR A 123 11.09 13.15 7.06
N TRP A 124 10.40 12.02 7.29
CA TRP A 124 10.92 10.86 8.05
C TRP A 124 12.31 10.38 7.59
N VAL A 125 12.45 10.11 6.28
CA VAL A 125 13.72 9.68 5.68
C VAL A 125 14.80 10.76 5.79
N GLY A 126 14.45 12.02 5.50
CA GLY A 126 15.39 13.13 5.57
C GLY A 126 15.92 13.37 6.98
N ARG A 127 15.05 13.29 7.99
CA ARG A 127 15.37 13.48 9.41
C ARG A 127 16.35 12.44 9.94
N HIS A 128 16.01 11.16 9.81
CA HIS A 128 16.89 10.06 10.24
C HIS A 128 18.24 10.09 9.50
N CYS A 129 18.25 10.50 8.23
CA CYS A 129 19.49 10.71 7.49
C CYS A 129 20.35 11.88 8.02
N ILE A 130 19.72 13.03 8.29
CA ILE A 130 20.39 14.27 8.68
C ILE A 130 20.93 14.18 10.11
N GLU A 131 20.17 13.61 11.04
CA GLU A 131 20.53 13.55 12.47
C GLU A 131 21.72 12.62 12.71
N GLY A 132 21.91 11.61 11.85
CA GLY A 132 23.11 10.77 11.85
C GLY A 132 22.98 9.54 12.72
N GLU A 133 21.84 8.86 12.63
CA GLU A 133 21.68 7.45 13.00
C GLU A 133 21.77 6.58 11.73
N PRO A 134 22.97 6.41 11.13
CA PRO A 134 23.12 6.00 9.72
C PRO A 134 22.71 4.56 9.38
N ASN A 135 22.33 3.73 10.36
CA ASN A 135 22.16 2.29 10.19
C ASN A 135 20.86 1.73 10.80
N ASP A 136 19.98 2.58 11.32
CA ASP A 136 18.69 2.18 11.87
C ASP A 136 17.66 3.24 11.46
N PHE A 137 17.04 3.04 10.30
CA PHE A 137 15.80 3.73 9.95
C PHE A 137 14.68 2.80 10.41
N PRO A 138 14.09 2.99 11.59
CA PRO A 138 12.95 2.18 11.99
C PRO A 138 11.74 2.55 11.13
N ILE A 139 10.80 1.61 11.01
CA ILE A 139 9.41 1.96 10.69
C ILE A 139 8.82 2.79 11.85
N HIS A 140 7.87 3.69 11.57
CA HIS A 140 7.30 4.54 12.62
C HIS A 140 6.62 3.70 13.73
N PRO A 141 7.06 3.80 15.01
CA PRO A 141 6.72 2.80 16.05
C PRO A 141 5.26 2.82 16.51
N ASP A 142 4.55 3.94 16.35
CA ASP A 142 3.09 4.03 16.56
C ASP A 142 2.46 4.98 15.53
N ILE A 143 2.33 4.51 14.28
CA ILE A 143 1.73 5.33 13.22
C ILE A 143 0.21 5.54 13.38
N PHE A 144 -0.44 4.84 14.31
CA PHE A 144 -1.85 5.04 14.64
C PHE A 144 -2.06 6.17 15.66
N GLY A 145 -1.06 6.43 16.51
CA GLY A 145 -1.05 7.45 17.55
C GLY A 145 -0.19 8.69 17.23
N ILE A 146 0.32 8.79 16.00
CA ILE A 146 1.13 9.93 15.56
C ILE A 146 0.35 11.25 15.66
N ALA A 147 0.93 12.23 16.35
CA ALA A 147 0.34 13.54 16.56
C ALA A 147 0.67 14.49 15.41
N ASN A 148 -0.18 15.51 15.21
CA ASN A 148 0.17 16.61 14.31
C ASN A 148 1.33 17.42 14.94
N PRO A 149 2.31 17.88 14.15
CA PRO A 149 3.37 18.76 14.64
C PRO A 149 2.79 20.11 15.11
N ASP A 150 3.58 20.85 15.88
CA ASP A 150 3.23 22.24 16.20
C ASP A 150 3.07 23.03 14.88
N PRO A 151 2.00 23.83 14.68
CA PRO A 151 1.82 24.60 13.45
C PRO A 151 2.98 25.55 13.10
N THR A 152 3.81 25.93 14.09
CA THR A 152 5.01 26.74 13.93
C THR A 152 6.29 25.92 13.66
N PHE A 153 6.24 24.59 13.79
CA PHE A 153 7.36 23.70 13.47
C PHE A 153 7.73 23.84 11.99
N PRO A 154 8.94 24.29 11.63
CA PRO A 154 9.32 24.47 10.24
C PRO A 154 9.59 23.13 9.57
N CYS A 155 9.44 23.06 8.25
CA CYS A 155 9.93 21.91 7.51
C CYS A 155 11.47 21.96 7.45
N ILE A 156 12.13 21.03 8.14
CA ILE A 156 13.59 21.00 8.28
C ILE A 156 14.19 20.06 7.24
N LEU A 157 14.85 20.64 6.23
CA LEU A 157 15.29 19.97 5.02
C LEU A 157 16.80 19.76 4.90
N GLU A 158 17.60 20.46 5.72
CA GLU A 158 19.06 20.48 5.70
C GLU A 158 19.64 20.23 7.08
N LYS A 159 20.91 19.83 7.15
CA LYS A 159 21.62 19.62 8.41
C LYS A 159 21.97 20.96 9.07
N GLY A 160 21.26 21.29 10.15
CA GLY A 160 21.48 22.47 10.98
C GLY A 160 21.27 22.19 12.46
N PRO A 161 21.51 23.18 13.34
CA PRO A 161 21.16 23.07 14.75
C PRO A 161 19.64 23.00 14.92
N MET A 162 19.13 21.85 15.38
CA MET A 162 17.73 21.63 15.78
C MET A 162 17.41 22.30 17.14
N GLU A 163 18.01 23.46 17.42
CA GLU A 163 17.96 24.10 18.74
C GLU A 163 16.53 24.59 19.04
N GLY A 164 15.85 23.92 19.97
CA GLY A 164 14.43 24.11 20.29
C GLY A 164 13.48 23.03 19.74
N TYR A 165 13.99 22.05 18.98
CA TYR A 165 13.21 20.98 18.35
C TYR A 165 13.85 19.60 18.64
N GLU A 166 13.85 19.19 19.91
CA GLU A 166 14.63 18.04 20.40
C GLU A 166 13.94 16.66 20.28
N ASP A 167 12.75 16.57 19.65
CA ASP A 167 12.06 15.30 19.44
C ASP A 167 12.47 14.65 18.10
N PRO A 168 13.18 13.49 18.11
CA PRO A 168 13.61 12.81 16.89
C PRO A 168 12.42 12.34 16.03
N PHE A 169 11.24 12.12 16.62
CA PHE A 169 10.05 11.65 15.90
C PHE A 169 9.18 12.77 15.29
N ALA A 170 9.41 14.04 15.63
CA ALA A 170 8.57 15.19 15.24
C ALA A 170 8.63 15.56 13.74
N VAL A 171 8.15 14.71 12.84
CA VAL A 171 8.15 14.93 11.38
C VAL A 171 7.07 15.91 10.90
N THR A 172 7.30 16.49 9.72
CA THR A 172 6.29 17.23 8.94
C THR A 172 5.98 16.49 7.63
N THR A 173 4.85 16.81 7.00
CA THR A 173 4.52 16.35 5.64
C THR A 173 4.34 17.50 4.68
N GLY A 174 4.28 17.19 3.39
CA GLY A 174 4.16 18.19 2.34
C GLY A 174 2.73 18.71 2.26
N TYR A 175 2.57 20.00 2.01
CA TYR A 175 1.25 20.60 1.83
C TYR A 175 0.75 20.39 0.40
N TYR A 176 -0.48 19.89 0.30
CA TYR A 176 -1.21 19.71 -0.95
C TYR A 176 -2.50 20.56 -0.96
N PRO A 177 -2.87 21.19 -2.10
CA PRO A 177 -2.08 21.33 -3.32
C PRO A 177 -0.88 22.28 -3.12
N ASP A 178 0.19 22.10 -3.91
CA ASP A 178 1.50 22.74 -3.69
C ASP A 178 1.44 24.28 -3.55
N ASP A 179 0.51 24.94 -4.26
CA ASP A 179 0.35 26.39 -4.25
C ASP A 179 -0.29 26.94 -2.96
N THR A 180 -0.71 26.06 -2.04
CA THR A 180 -1.24 26.41 -0.71
C THR A 180 -0.21 26.32 0.43
N THR A 181 1.03 25.93 0.13
CA THR A 181 2.09 25.70 1.13
C THR A 181 2.31 26.92 2.04
N PRO A 182 2.13 26.79 3.37
CA PRO A 182 2.35 27.89 4.31
C PRO A 182 3.82 28.32 4.40
N PRO A 183 4.12 29.59 4.76
CA PRO A 183 5.49 30.04 4.95
C PRO A 183 6.26 29.21 5.98
N GLY A 184 7.40 28.65 5.58
CA GLY A 184 8.25 27.80 6.43
C GLY A 184 7.88 26.32 6.43
N LYS A 185 6.87 25.90 5.67
CA LYS A 185 6.51 24.50 5.42
C LYS A 185 6.98 24.06 4.02
N CYS A 186 6.99 22.76 3.77
CA CYS A 186 7.30 22.18 2.45
C CYS A 186 6.02 21.87 1.67
N SER A 187 6.10 21.86 0.34
CA SER A 187 5.01 21.37 -0.52
C SER A 187 5.02 19.84 -0.64
N HIS A 188 3.91 19.26 -1.07
CA HIS A 188 3.80 17.82 -1.39
C HIS A 188 4.86 17.39 -2.41
N ALA A 189 5.00 18.13 -3.52
CA ALA A 189 6.02 17.88 -4.54
C ALA A 189 7.44 18.03 -3.99
N GLU A 190 7.71 18.99 -3.10
CA GLU A 190 9.04 19.18 -2.50
C GLU A 190 9.48 17.97 -1.65
N LEU A 191 8.55 17.32 -0.94
CA LEU A 191 8.85 16.13 -0.14
C LEU A 191 8.72 14.80 -0.88
N ASN A 192 8.15 14.77 -2.11
CA ASN A 192 7.91 13.54 -2.87
C ASN A 192 9.20 12.71 -3.05
N LYS A 193 9.10 11.42 -2.68
CA LYS A 193 10.13 10.39 -2.86
C LYS A 193 9.65 9.17 -3.65
N ASP A 194 8.38 9.10 -4.07
CA ASP A 194 7.81 7.89 -4.67
C ASP A 194 7.88 7.85 -6.21
N CYS A 195 8.46 8.87 -6.86
CA CYS A 195 8.70 8.84 -8.30
C CYS A 195 10.15 8.46 -8.68
N THR A 196 10.32 7.76 -9.82
CA THR A 196 11.62 7.25 -10.31
C THR A 196 12.13 8.02 -11.54
N LYS A 197 13.45 7.96 -11.79
CA LYS A 197 14.08 8.57 -12.98
C LYS A 197 13.61 7.99 -14.32
N GLU A 198 12.95 6.83 -14.31
CA GLU A 198 12.37 6.21 -15.51
C GLU A 198 10.92 6.66 -15.77
N GLY A 199 10.22 7.14 -14.75
CA GLY A 199 8.95 7.87 -14.90
C GLY A 199 9.13 9.35 -15.24
N GLY A 200 10.28 9.92 -14.88
CA GLY A 200 10.72 11.25 -15.32
C GLY A 200 11.39 11.24 -16.70
N LEU A 201 11.43 12.39 -17.38
CA LEU A 201 12.16 12.53 -18.64
C LEU A 201 13.66 12.26 -18.42
N GLU A 202 14.24 11.40 -19.26
CA GLU A 202 15.57 10.73 -19.19
C GLU A 202 16.80 11.60 -18.82
N ASN A 203 16.71 12.93 -18.78
CA ASN A 203 17.84 13.84 -18.65
C ASN A 203 17.58 15.08 -17.75
N GLY A 204 17.09 14.88 -16.52
CA GLY A 204 17.02 15.95 -15.51
C GLY A 204 16.66 15.46 -14.10
N PRO A 205 16.77 16.31 -13.05
CA PRO A 205 16.01 16.10 -11.83
C PRO A 205 14.51 16.07 -12.19
N ILE A 206 13.75 15.16 -11.58
CA ILE A 206 12.33 14.99 -11.89
C ILE A 206 11.61 16.23 -11.34
N PRO A 207 10.97 17.08 -12.18
CA PRO A 207 10.51 18.39 -11.73
C PRO A 207 9.45 18.36 -10.61
N SER A 208 8.80 17.21 -10.41
CA SER A 208 7.78 16.96 -9.38
C SER A 208 8.31 16.29 -8.10
N CYS A 209 9.58 15.87 -8.05
CA CYS A 209 10.14 15.12 -6.92
C CYS A 209 11.65 15.42 -6.76
N PRO A 210 12.03 16.62 -6.29
CA PRO A 210 13.43 17.03 -6.21
C PRO A 210 14.23 16.17 -5.21
N ARG A 211 13.57 15.61 -4.17
CA ARG A 211 14.23 14.85 -3.11
C ARG A 211 14.38 13.36 -3.36
N SER A 212 13.62 12.76 -4.27
CA SER A 212 13.73 11.33 -4.65
C SER A 212 15.20 10.89 -4.91
N GLY A 213 15.98 11.76 -5.56
CA GLY A 213 17.39 11.51 -5.91
C GLY A 213 18.44 11.99 -4.90
N GLU A 214 18.05 12.55 -3.75
CA GLU A 214 19.00 12.80 -2.64
C GLU A 214 19.48 11.47 -2.04
N THR A 215 20.64 11.46 -1.38
CA THR A 215 21.26 10.21 -0.89
C THR A 215 21.64 10.25 0.59
N CYS A 216 21.40 9.13 1.26
CA CYS A 216 21.94 8.83 2.58
C CYS A 216 22.87 7.62 2.50
N ASN A 217 24.10 7.73 3.00
CA ASN A 217 25.09 6.64 3.05
C ASN A 217 25.35 5.89 1.72
N GLY A 218 24.97 6.48 0.58
CA GLY A 218 25.11 5.92 -0.77
C GLY A 218 23.81 5.38 -1.38
N GLU A 219 22.74 5.27 -0.61
CA GLU A 219 21.39 4.88 -1.06
C GLU A 219 20.51 6.13 -1.26
N SER A 220 19.58 6.11 -2.22
CA SER A 220 18.70 7.25 -2.47
C SER A 220 17.53 7.33 -1.49
N PHE A 221 17.00 8.54 -1.30
CA PHE A 221 15.82 8.78 -0.46
C PHE A 221 14.58 8.05 -0.99
N HIS A 222 14.48 7.83 -2.30
CA HIS A 222 13.50 6.94 -2.92
C HIS A 222 13.66 5.49 -2.46
N GLU A 223 14.87 4.92 -2.55
CA GLU A 223 15.16 3.54 -2.15
C GLU A 223 14.89 3.32 -0.65
N ILE A 224 15.34 4.25 0.22
CA ILE A 224 15.09 4.20 1.67
C ILE A 224 13.58 4.30 1.97
N ALA A 225 12.86 5.25 1.35
CA ALA A 225 11.41 5.38 1.54
C ALA A 225 10.66 4.12 1.12
N LYS A 226 11.03 3.55 -0.04
CA LYS A 226 10.46 2.31 -0.56
C LYS A 226 10.72 1.14 0.39
N ALA A 227 11.96 0.97 0.88
CA ALA A 227 12.33 -0.11 1.79
C ALA A 227 11.52 -0.06 3.10
N LEU A 228 11.42 1.13 3.72
CA LEU A 228 10.61 1.36 4.91
C LEU A 228 9.12 1.09 4.67
N ALA A 229 8.61 1.50 3.51
CA ALA A 229 7.22 1.27 3.14
C ALA A 229 6.91 -0.22 2.89
N VAL A 230 7.86 -0.99 2.32
CA VAL A 230 7.77 -2.46 2.19
C VAL A 230 7.76 -3.12 3.57
N GLU A 231 8.69 -2.73 4.45
CA GLU A 231 8.78 -3.27 5.81
C GLU A 231 7.51 -2.97 6.62
N HIS A 232 7.03 -1.73 6.59
CA HIS A 232 5.82 -1.34 7.32
C HIS A 232 4.58 -2.01 6.72
N THR A 233 4.51 -2.19 5.39
CA THR A 233 3.43 -2.95 4.75
C THR A 233 3.37 -4.40 5.23
N ARG A 234 4.54 -5.06 5.42
CA ARG A 234 4.60 -6.41 6.00
C ARG A 234 4.14 -6.44 7.46
N ALA A 235 4.65 -5.52 8.29
CA ALA A 235 4.23 -5.40 9.68
C ALA A 235 2.73 -5.09 9.84
N PHE A 236 2.16 -4.29 8.94
CA PHE A 236 0.72 -3.97 8.91
C PHE A 236 -0.14 -5.17 8.45
N TYR A 237 0.37 -6.01 7.55
CA TYR A 237 -0.25 -7.28 7.21
C TYR A 237 -0.19 -8.28 8.37
N ASP A 238 0.94 -8.42 9.05
CA ASP A 238 1.05 -9.28 10.24
C ASP A 238 0.08 -8.81 11.34
N LEU A 239 -0.03 -7.50 11.58
CA LEU A 239 -1.00 -6.90 12.49
C LEU A 239 -2.46 -7.19 12.10
N LEU A 240 -2.80 -7.22 10.81
CA LEU A 240 -4.12 -7.67 10.34
C LEU A 240 -4.39 -9.13 10.77
N LEU A 241 -3.41 -10.02 10.58
CA LEU A 241 -3.55 -11.43 10.98
C LEU A 241 -3.68 -11.58 12.50
N GLU A 242 -2.92 -10.81 13.28
CA GLU A 242 -3.01 -10.77 14.74
C GLU A 242 -4.36 -10.23 15.21
N THR A 243 -4.88 -9.17 14.59
CA THR A 243 -6.18 -8.57 14.92
C THR A 243 -7.32 -9.54 14.63
N ILE A 244 -7.29 -10.25 13.49
CA ILE A 244 -8.27 -11.32 13.19
C ILE A 244 -8.22 -12.42 14.26
N ARG A 245 -7.02 -12.86 14.68
CA ARG A 245 -6.85 -13.87 15.74
C ARG A 245 -7.32 -13.40 17.11
N ALA A 246 -7.18 -12.11 17.42
CA ALA A 246 -7.62 -11.53 18.68
C ALA A 246 -9.15 -11.34 18.74
N GLU A 247 -9.78 -10.89 17.65
CA GLU A 247 -11.22 -10.61 17.61
C GLU A 247 -12.09 -11.85 17.32
N TYR A 248 -11.60 -12.80 16.52
CA TYR A 248 -12.34 -13.97 16.05
C TYR A 248 -11.61 -15.29 16.38
N PRO A 249 -11.22 -15.56 17.64
CA PRO A 249 -10.29 -16.66 17.98
C PRO A 249 -10.76 -18.07 17.58
N ASP A 250 -12.08 -18.30 17.48
CA ASP A 250 -12.64 -19.60 17.08
C ASP A 250 -12.63 -19.81 15.54
N ASP A 251 -12.71 -18.73 14.75
CA ASP A 251 -12.85 -18.76 13.29
C ASP A 251 -11.62 -18.19 12.54
N ALA A 252 -10.61 -17.71 13.26
CA ALA A 252 -9.53 -16.84 12.77
C ALA A 252 -8.80 -17.39 11.54
N GLU A 253 -8.38 -18.65 11.55
CA GLU A 253 -7.65 -19.24 10.42
C GLU A 253 -8.53 -19.42 9.18
N GLU A 254 -9.86 -19.64 9.32
CA GLU A 254 -10.79 -19.64 8.19
C GLU A 254 -10.99 -18.22 7.62
N ILE A 255 -10.93 -17.19 8.48
CA ILE A 255 -10.99 -15.77 8.08
C ILE A 255 -9.71 -15.36 7.34
N ILE A 256 -8.54 -15.77 7.83
CA ILE A 256 -7.24 -15.53 7.21
C ILE A 256 -7.13 -16.28 5.88
N GLU A 257 -7.46 -17.57 5.83
CA GLU A 257 -7.46 -18.35 4.58
C GLU A 257 -8.35 -17.71 3.51
N PHE A 258 -9.53 -17.22 3.90
CA PHE A 258 -10.43 -16.49 3.01
C PHE A 258 -9.84 -15.17 2.51
N PHE A 259 -9.32 -14.33 3.41
CA PHE A 259 -8.72 -13.04 3.02
C PHE A 259 -7.55 -13.26 2.04
N ASN A 260 -6.71 -14.25 2.33
CA ASN A 260 -5.56 -14.62 1.50
C ASN A 260 -5.93 -15.31 0.18
N GLY A 261 -7.22 -15.56 -0.09
CA GLY A 261 -7.71 -16.18 -1.32
C GLY A 261 -7.42 -17.67 -1.44
N GLY A 262 -7.28 -18.39 -0.32
CA GLY A 262 -7.07 -19.84 -0.29
C GLY A 262 -5.67 -20.31 -0.71
N SER A 263 -4.65 -19.44 -0.62
CA SER A 263 -3.26 -19.81 -0.92
C SER A 263 -2.51 -20.37 0.28
N VAL A 264 -1.65 -21.36 0.00
CA VAL A 264 -1.03 -22.26 0.98
C VAL A 264 0.00 -21.54 1.84
N VAL A 265 -0.22 -21.49 3.16
CA VAL A 265 0.81 -21.12 4.13
C VAL A 265 1.92 -22.19 4.10
N CYS A 266 3.05 -21.86 3.47
CA CYS A 266 4.28 -22.66 3.54
C CYS A 266 4.94 -22.51 4.92
N ALA A 267 4.37 -23.16 5.93
CA ALA A 267 4.97 -23.25 7.26
C ALA A 267 6.30 -24.04 7.19
N THR A 268 7.44 -23.34 7.25
CA THR A 268 8.75 -23.97 7.43
C THR A 268 8.87 -24.51 8.85
N VAL A 269 8.42 -25.75 9.06
CA VAL A 269 8.75 -26.50 10.27
C VAL A 269 10.25 -26.76 10.27
N GLU A 270 10.99 -26.15 11.20
CA GLU A 270 12.40 -26.48 11.47
C GLU A 270 12.52 -27.85 12.16
N GLY A 271 12.16 -28.91 11.41
CA GLY A 271 12.43 -30.30 11.74
C GLY A 271 13.74 -30.73 11.10
N GLY A 272 14.71 -31.11 11.92
CA GLY A 272 16.08 -31.39 11.45
C GLY A 272 16.17 -32.44 10.33
N ARG A 273 17.01 -32.14 9.33
CA ARG A 273 17.40 -33.00 8.18
C ARG A 273 16.30 -33.25 7.14
N GLY A 274 16.01 -32.19 6.38
CA GLY A 274 16.07 -32.28 4.92
C GLY A 274 15.05 -33.19 4.24
N THR A 275 13.76 -32.85 4.34
CA THR A 275 12.79 -33.17 3.30
C THR A 275 11.73 -32.07 3.26
N THR A 276 11.72 -31.24 2.22
CA THR A 276 10.65 -30.26 2.00
C THR A 276 9.43 -31.01 1.48
N ILE A 277 8.35 -31.04 2.26
CA ILE A 277 7.08 -31.67 1.84
C ILE A 277 6.08 -30.55 1.53
N LEU A 278 5.80 -30.35 0.24
CA LEU A 278 4.67 -29.56 -0.23
C LEU A 278 3.40 -30.42 -0.14
N LEU A 279 2.41 -29.98 0.64
CA LEU A 279 1.07 -30.57 0.68
C LEU A 279 0.06 -29.54 0.17
N PRO A 280 -0.61 -29.78 -0.98
CA PRO A 280 -1.80 -29.01 -1.33
C PRO A 280 -2.98 -29.46 -0.47
N ALA A 281 -3.69 -28.51 0.13
CA ALA A 281 -4.94 -28.80 0.84
C ALA A 281 -6.02 -29.21 -0.18
N LEU A 282 -6.27 -30.52 -0.30
CA LEU A 282 -7.38 -31.01 -1.11
C LEU A 282 -8.71 -30.77 -0.38
N LEU A 283 -9.64 -30.10 -1.05
CA LEU A 283 -11.06 -30.03 -0.67
C LEU A 283 -11.61 -31.41 -0.29
N VAL A 284 -11.95 -31.61 0.98
CA VAL A 284 -12.76 -32.75 1.46
C VAL A 284 -14.16 -32.26 1.83
N PHE A 285 -14.94 -31.89 0.82
CA PHE A 285 -16.39 -31.91 0.94
C PHE A 285 -16.88 -33.36 0.86
N THR A 286 -17.37 -33.92 1.98
CA THR A 286 -18.37 -35.00 1.92
C THR A 286 -19.53 -34.74 2.88
N LEU A 287 -20.74 -34.85 2.33
CA LEU A 287 -22.03 -34.60 3.01
C LEU A 287 -22.42 -35.76 3.97
N PRO A 288 -23.47 -35.60 4.81
CA PRO A 288 -23.65 -36.40 6.02
C PRO A 288 -24.21 -37.81 5.79
N LEU A 289 -23.80 -38.74 6.67
CA LEU A 289 -24.34 -40.10 6.75
C LEU A 289 -25.67 -40.15 7.52
N LEU A 290 -26.77 -40.36 6.78
CA LEU A 290 -28.07 -40.76 7.32
C LEU A 290 -28.46 -42.14 6.76
N LEU A 291 -28.99 -43.02 7.65
CA LEU A 291 -29.39 -44.42 7.41
C LEU A 291 -28.19 -45.35 7.08
N ARG A 292 -28.07 -46.61 7.52
CA ARG A 292 -28.97 -47.66 8.08
C ARG A 292 -28.05 -48.69 8.81
N ARG A 293 -28.46 -49.66 9.65
CA ARG A 293 -29.75 -50.28 10.07
C ARG A 293 -29.53 -50.98 11.43
N ARG A 294 -30.60 -51.39 12.12
CA ARG A 294 -30.54 -52.42 13.20
C ARG A 294 -30.15 -53.80 12.67
N LEU A 295 -29.39 -54.56 13.46
CA LEU A 295 -29.32 -56.03 13.72
C LEU A 295 -28.00 -56.23 14.50
N GLY A 296 -27.84 -57.01 15.58
CA GLY A 296 -28.71 -57.90 16.32
C GLY A 296 -27.88 -59.08 16.89
N MET A 297 -28.08 -59.45 18.16
CA MET A 297 -27.42 -60.55 18.91
C MET A 297 -25.98 -60.32 19.42
N GLY A 298 -25.75 -60.69 20.68
CA GLY A 298 -24.54 -60.50 21.47
C GLY A 298 -24.90 -60.30 22.94
#